data_AF-A0A2W4LKA9-F1
#
_entry.id   AF-A0A2W4LKA9-F1
#
_cell.length_a   1.000
_cell.length_b   1.000
_cell.length_c   1.000
_cell.angle_alpha   90.00
_cell.angle_beta   90.00
_cell.angle_gamma   90.00
#
_symmetry.space_group_name_H-M   'P 1'
#
loop_
_entity.id
_entity.type
_entity.pdbx_description
1 polymer ?
#
loop_
_entity_poly.entity_id
_entity_poly.type
_entity_poly.pdbx_seq_one_letter_code
_entity_poly.pdbx_strand_id
1 'polypeptide(L)'
;VENPATLETGKGGFQARCLPCHRPRGEGLIGPNLTDSHFIHGSSLLAIYEVVSKGVADKGMPAWSEQLRPEELKRVVAFVGSIRGTNVPGKAPEGTKEE
;
A
#
# COMPACT_ATOMS: atom_id res chain seq x y z
N VAL A 1 10.27 11.64 3.90
CA VAL A 1 8.92 11.00 3.99
C VAL A 1 8.68 10.60 5.45
N GLU A 2 8.96 11.51 6.39
CA GLU A 2 9.28 11.13 7.78
C GLU A 2 8.64 12.09 8.79
N ASN A 3 7.41 12.54 8.53
CA ASN A 3 6.64 13.23 9.55
C ASN A 3 5.76 12.19 10.28
N PRO A 4 5.97 11.94 11.59
CA PRO A 4 5.18 10.97 12.36
C PRO A 4 3.67 11.21 12.26
N ALA A 5 3.22 12.47 12.25
CA ALA A 5 1.79 12.79 12.11
C ALA A 5 1.22 12.39 10.74
N THR A 6 2.04 12.44 9.69
CA THR A 6 1.67 11.97 8.35
C THR A 6 1.52 10.46 8.31
N LEU A 7 2.43 9.73 8.98
CA LEU A 7 2.39 8.27 9.06
C LEU A 7 1.21 7.77 9.89
N GLU A 8 0.91 8.39 11.03
CA GLU A 8 -0.26 8.02 11.85
C GLU A 8 -1.58 8.25 11.09
N THR A 9 -1.71 9.40 10.42
CA THR A 9 -2.90 9.67 9.59
C THR A 9 -2.97 8.71 8.40
N GLY A 10 -1.84 8.38 7.77
CA GLY A 10 -1.76 7.41 6.68
C GLY A 10 -2.15 6.00 7.12
N LYS A 11 -1.70 5.58 8.30
CA LYS A 11 -2.07 4.32 8.94
C LYS A 11 -3.58 4.25 9.21
N GLY A 12 -4.18 5.31 9.73
CA GLY A 12 -5.64 5.40 9.90
C GLY A 12 -6.39 5.25 8.57
N GLY A 13 -5.90 5.92 7.51
CA GLY A 13 -6.44 5.77 6.16
C GLY A 13 -6.34 4.35 5.61
N PHE A 14 -5.20 3.71 5.80
CA PHE A 14 -4.96 2.32 5.41
C PHE A 14 -5.87 1.34 6.17
N GLN A 15 -6.00 1.50 7.48
CA GLN A 15 -6.85 0.65 8.31
C GLN A 15 -8.33 0.74 7.94
N ALA A 16 -8.78 1.92 7.52
CA ALA A 16 -10.18 2.13 7.14
C ALA A 16 -10.57 1.47 5.81
N ARG A 17 -9.62 1.25 4.89
CA ARG A 17 -9.95 0.92 3.48
C ARG A 17 -9.14 -0.23 2.89
N CYS A 18 -7.87 -0.35 3.26
CA CYS A 18 -6.93 -1.31 2.67
C CYS A 18 -6.85 -2.61 3.49
N LEU A 19 -7.13 -2.54 4.78
CA LEU A 19 -7.07 -3.66 5.74
C LEU A 19 -7.81 -4.92 5.28
N PRO A 20 -9.03 -4.85 4.69
CA PRO A 20 -9.73 -6.06 4.27
C PRO A 20 -8.96 -6.91 3.25
N CYS A 21 -8.12 -6.29 2.43
CA CYS A 21 -7.36 -6.99 1.38
C CYS A 21 -5.89 -7.21 1.75
N HIS A 22 -5.28 -6.29 2.51
CA HIS A 22 -3.85 -6.30 2.82
C HIS A 22 -3.51 -6.61 4.28
N ARG A 23 -4.52 -6.84 5.14
CA ARG A 23 -4.39 -7.08 6.59
C ARG A 23 -3.78 -5.89 7.36
N PRO A 24 -3.92 -5.85 8.71
CA PRO A 24 -3.58 -4.67 9.49
C PRO A 24 -2.12 -4.23 9.44
N ARG A 25 -1.18 -5.15 9.19
CA ARG A 25 0.26 -4.86 9.10
C ARG A 25 0.76 -4.88 7.66
N GLY A 26 -0.13 -4.96 6.66
CA GLY A 26 0.24 -5.03 5.26
C GLY A 26 0.71 -6.43 4.82
N GLU A 27 0.52 -7.47 5.64
CA GLU A 27 1.04 -8.80 5.38
C GLU A 27 0.30 -9.57 4.26
N GLY A 28 -0.74 -8.97 3.66
CA GLY A 28 -1.42 -9.53 2.49
C GLY A 28 -2.47 -10.59 2.82
N LEU A 29 -3.55 -10.62 2.04
CA LEU A 29 -4.60 -11.64 2.08
C LEU A 29 -5.15 -11.87 0.67
N ILE A 30 -5.94 -10.91 0.18
CA ILE A 30 -6.42 -10.85 -1.20
C ILE A 30 -5.36 -10.14 -2.03
N GLY A 31 -4.99 -8.93 -1.56
CA GLY A 31 -3.88 -8.16 -2.11
C GLY A 31 -2.51 -8.72 -1.67
N PRO A 32 -1.43 -8.28 -2.33
CA PRO A 32 -0.07 -8.71 -2.01
C PRO A 32 0.39 -8.30 -0.61
N ASN A 33 1.47 -8.94 -0.17
CA ASN A 33 2.25 -8.50 0.97
C ASN A 33 2.96 -7.19 0.61
N LEU A 34 2.68 -6.13 1.36
CA LEU A 34 3.23 -4.78 1.15
C LEU A 34 4.51 -4.52 1.96
N THR A 35 4.93 -5.51 2.76
CA THR A 35 6.05 -5.38 3.72
C THR A 35 7.34 -6.00 3.21
N ASP A 36 7.29 -6.79 2.14
CA ASP A 36 8.45 -7.47 1.56
C ASP A 36 9.14 -6.61 0.47
N SER A 37 10.06 -7.25 -0.26
CA SER A 37 10.84 -6.63 -1.34
C SER A 37 10.34 -7.02 -2.75
N HIS A 38 9.12 -7.55 -2.89
CA HIS A 38 8.56 -7.98 -4.16
C HIS A 38 7.41 -7.07 -4.61
N PHE A 39 7.42 -6.69 -5.89
CA PHE A 39 6.49 -5.72 -6.45
C PHE A 39 5.92 -6.19 -7.77
N ILE A 40 4.61 -6.05 -7.94
CA ILE A 40 3.90 -6.36 -9.19
C ILE A 40 3.93 -5.17 -10.16
N HIS A 41 3.96 -3.95 -9.61
CA HIS A 41 3.77 -2.70 -10.35
C HIS A 41 4.90 -1.67 -10.09
N GLY A 42 6.05 -2.12 -9.61
CA GLY A 42 7.18 -1.26 -9.27
C GLY A 42 7.22 -0.82 -7.81
N SER A 43 8.43 -0.56 -7.31
CA SER A 43 8.69 -0.23 -5.91
C SER A 43 8.72 1.27 -5.57
N SER A 44 8.70 2.16 -6.55
CA SER A 44 8.79 3.61 -6.27
C SER A 44 7.52 4.15 -5.60
N LEU A 45 7.63 5.19 -4.76
CA LEU A 45 6.45 5.83 -4.16
C LEU A 45 5.48 6.39 -5.22
N LEU A 46 6.00 6.81 -6.37
CA LEU A 46 5.17 7.24 -7.49
C LEU A 46 4.41 6.06 -8.10
N ALA A 47 5.06 4.92 -8.30
CA ALA A 47 4.41 3.70 -8.78
C ALA A 47 3.30 3.24 -7.82
N ILE A 48 3.60 3.21 -6.51
CA ILE A 48 2.60 2.88 -5.48
C ILE A 48 1.44 3.89 -5.52
N TYR A 49 1.74 5.19 -5.63
CA TYR A 49 0.70 6.22 -5.76
C TYR A 49 -0.18 6.01 -6.98
N GLU A 50 0.41 5.69 -8.14
CA GLU A 50 -0.36 5.43 -9.36
C GLU A 50 -1.27 4.21 -9.21
N VAL A 51 -0.78 3.12 -8.64
CA VAL A 51 -1.56 1.90 -8.40
C VAL A 51 -2.70 2.16 -7.42
N VAL A 52 -2.45 2.87 -6.32
CA VAL A 52 -3.49 3.20 -5.35
C VAL A 52 -4.51 4.17 -5.96
N SER A 53 -4.04 5.16 -6.71
CA SER A 53 -4.90 6.16 -7.36
C SER A 53 -5.82 5.51 -8.41
N LYS A 54 -5.25 4.78 -9.36
CA LYS A 54 -5.97 4.17 -10.51
C LYS A 54 -6.66 2.85 -10.15
N GLY A 55 -6.26 2.20 -9.07
CA GLY A 55 -6.70 0.85 -8.73
C GLY A 55 -6.16 -0.21 -9.68
N VAL A 56 -6.60 -1.44 -9.46
CA VAL A 56 -6.33 -2.60 -10.31
C VAL A 56 -7.66 -3.33 -10.51
N ALA A 57 -8.48 -2.79 -11.43
CA ALA A 57 -9.87 -3.20 -11.63
C ALA A 57 -10.02 -4.71 -11.87
N ASP A 58 -9.18 -5.28 -12.73
CA ASP A 58 -9.19 -6.72 -13.07
C ASP A 58 -8.85 -7.63 -11.87
N LYS A 59 -8.30 -7.06 -10.78
CA LYS A 59 -7.94 -7.75 -9.54
C LYS A 59 -8.79 -7.32 -8.35
N GLY A 60 -9.81 -6.49 -8.57
CA GLY A 60 -10.75 -6.05 -7.54
C GLY A 60 -10.21 -4.95 -6.61
N MET A 61 -9.07 -4.32 -6.91
CA MET A 61 -8.61 -3.14 -6.19
C MET A 61 -9.25 -1.88 -6.79
N PRO A 62 -10.10 -1.14 -6.06
CA PRO A 62 -10.81 0.02 -6.62
C PRO A 62 -9.87 1.20 -6.85
N ALA A 63 -10.26 2.11 -7.76
CA ALA A 63 -9.58 3.37 -7.98
C ALA A 63 -9.83 4.32 -6.80
N TRP A 64 -8.86 4.46 -5.90
CA TRP A 64 -9.07 5.25 -4.69
C TRP A 64 -9.10 6.76 -4.97
N SER A 65 -8.66 7.23 -6.14
CA SER A 65 -8.79 8.63 -6.54
C SER A 65 -10.23 9.13 -6.64
N GLU A 66 -11.20 8.23 -6.79
CA GLU A 66 -12.62 8.57 -6.82
C GLU A 66 -13.21 8.80 -5.42
N GLN A 67 -12.51 8.34 -4.37
CA GLN A 67 -13.00 8.34 -2.99
C GLN A 67 -12.11 9.13 -2.02
N LEU A 68 -10.83 9.33 -2.36
CA LEU A 68 -9.83 9.98 -1.53
C LEU A 68 -9.26 11.20 -2.24
N ARG A 69 -9.03 12.28 -1.47
CA ARG A 69 -8.32 13.45 -1.98
C ARG A 69 -6.84 13.12 -2.21
N PRO A 70 -6.15 13.84 -3.11
CA PRO A 70 -4.73 13.63 -3.38
C PRO A 70 -3.84 13.62 -2.12
N GLU A 71 -4.14 14.45 -1.13
CA GLU A 71 -3.41 14.50 0.13
C GLU A 71 -3.62 13.24 0.99
N GLU A 72 -4.82 12.65 0.94
CA GLU A 72 -5.14 11.41 1.65
C GLU A 72 -4.43 10.22 1.01
N LEU A 73 -4.43 10.16 -0.32
CA LEU A 73 -3.65 9.17 -1.07
C LEU A 73 -2.17 9.26 -0.73
N LYS A 74 -1.58 10.46 -0.76
CA LYS A 74 -0.16 10.67 -0.39
C LYS A 74 0.15 10.17 1.02
N ARG A 75 -0.76 10.39 1.98
CA ARG A 75 -0.60 9.90 3.36
C ARG A 75 -0.63 8.37 3.44
N VAL A 76 -1.59 7.72 2.77
CA VAL A 76 -1.67 6.25 2.73
C VAL A 76 -0.42 5.67 2.04
N VAL A 77 0.01 6.24 0.92
CA VAL A 77 1.21 5.82 0.19
C VAL A 77 2.47 6.00 1.03
N ALA A 78 2.58 7.10 1.78
CA ALA A 78 3.69 7.30 2.72
C ALA A 78 3.71 6.22 3.81
N PHE A 79 2.55 5.86 4.35
CA PHE A 79 2.45 4.76 5.32
C PHE A 79 2.84 3.41 4.71
N VAL A 80 2.33 3.07 3.51
CA VAL A 80 2.72 1.84 2.78
C VAL A 80 4.23 1.82 2.55
N GLY A 81 4.81 2.94 2.15
CA GLY A 81 6.26 3.08 2.01
C GLY A 81 7.02 2.83 3.31
N SER A 82 6.49 3.26 4.46
CA SER A 82 7.14 3.12 5.76
C SER A 82 7.15 1.70 6.34
N ILE A 83 6.23 0.82 5.88
CA ILE A 83 6.15 -0.57 6.34
C ILE A 83 6.94 -1.54 5.45
N ARG A 84 7.51 -1.06 4.35
CA ARG A 84 8.39 -1.85 3.49
C ARG A 84 9.64 -2.29 4.24
N GLY A 85 10.09 -3.51 3.97
CA GLY A 85 11.27 -4.09 4.63
C GLY A 85 11.01 -4.60 6.05
N THR A 86 9.79 -4.45 6.59
CA THR A 86 9.43 -5.04 7.89
C THR A 86 9.19 -6.55 7.80
N ASN A 87 9.06 -7.11 6.58
CA ASN A 87 9.01 -8.54 6.29
C ASN A 87 8.06 -9.32 7.20
N VAL A 88 6.83 -8.83 7.34
CA VAL A 88 5.83 -9.44 8.21
C VAL A 88 5.38 -10.77 7.59
N PRO A 89 5.36 -11.88 8.36
CA PRO A 89 4.86 -13.15 7.88
C PRO A 89 3.40 -13.03 7.41
N GLY A 90 3.12 -13.52 6.20
CA GLY A 90 1.84 -13.30 5.55
C GLY A 90 1.70 -14.05 4.23
N LYS A 91 1.06 -13.41 3.24
CA LYS A 91 0.95 -13.95 1.88
C LYS A 91 2.36 -14.12 1.30
N ALA A 92 2.54 -15.16 0.47
CA ALA A 92 3.79 -15.39 -0.23
C ALA A 92 4.13 -14.19 -1.14
N PRO A 93 5.43 -13.91 -1.38
CA PRO A 93 5.82 -12.78 -2.22
C PRO A 93 5.27 -12.89 -3.65
N GLU A 94 4.87 -11.76 -4.22
CA GLU A 94 4.28 -11.68 -5.56
C GLU A 94 4.98 -10.61 -6.40
N GLY A 95 5.28 -10.92 -7.66
CA GLY A 95 5.96 -10.01 -8.57
C GLY A 95 7.48 -10.16 -8.57
N THR A 96 8.19 -9.11 -8.94
CA THR A 96 9.64 -9.09 -9.05
C THR A 96 10.28 -8.56 -7.78
N LYS A 97 11.35 -9.19 -7.33
CA LYS A 97 12.17 -8.65 -6.25
C LYS A 97 12.86 -7.38 -6.74
N GLU A 98 12.67 -6.29 -6.02
CA GLU A 98 13.36 -5.02 -6.25
C GLU A 98 14.13 -4.62 -4.97
N GLU A 99 15.27 -3.97 -5.17
CA GLU A 99 16.20 -3.56 -4.11
C GLU A 99 15.86 -2.17 -3.54
#